data_AF-A0A2U2P9C4-F1
#
_entry.id   AF-A0A2U2P9C4-F1
#
_cell.length_a   1.000
_cell.length_b   1.000
_cell.length_c   1.000
_cell.angle_alpha   90.00
_cell.angle_beta   90.00
_cell.angle_gamma   90.00
#
_symmetry.space_group_name_H-M   'P 1'
#
loop_
_entity.id
_entity.type
_entity.pdbx_description
1 polymer ?
#
loop_
_entity_poly.entity_id
_entity_poly.type
_entity_poly.pdbx_seq_one_letter_code
_entity_poly.pdbx_strand_id
1 'polypeptide(L)'
;MSRKRDTVVVVRKIQVLVDTEDAEEANAVRQKIYGWQEICFRAANYICTHQFVQDRIRDFVYLTEEVRLKLSETSRENTTYQMLSAMYKGQIPMNMMASLNHSLVQQYNAERNAYWSGQHSLRNYKKGLGLPVPPSDFKLSRDEKSGEY
;
A
#
# COMPACT_ATOMS: atom_id res chain seq x y z
N MET A 1 0.70 -2.39 -32.06
CA MET A 1 1.39 -1.59 -31.01
C MET A 1 0.35 -1.19 -29.97
N SER A 2 0.40 -1.75 -28.76
CA SER A 2 -0.55 -1.43 -27.69
C SER A 2 -0.17 -0.10 -27.03
N ARG A 3 -1.09 0.87 -27.04
CA ARG A 3 -0.91 2.22 -26.49
C ARG A 3 -0.84 2.09 -24.95
N LYS A 4 0.36 2.25 -24.36
CA LYS A 4 0.50 2.40 -22.90
C LYS A 4 -0.38 3.57 -22.48
N ARG A 5 -1.40 3.31 -21.68
CA ARG A 5 -2.15 4.37 -21.00
C ARG A 5 -1.28 4.85 -19.86
N ASP A 6 -0.90 6.13 -19.88
CA ASP A 6 -0.19 6.73 -18.76
C ASP A 6 -1.17 6.85 -17.58
N THR A 7 -1.07 5.91 -16.64
CA THR A 7 -1.86 5.92 -15.41
C THR A 7 -1.26 6.99 -14.49
N VAL A 8 -1.94 8.13 -14.37
CA VAL A 8 -1.55 9.19 -13.43
C VAL A 8 -2.08 8.83 -12.04
N VAL A 9 -1.18 8.56 -11.10
CA VAL A 9 -1.53 8.39 -9.68
C VAL A 9 -1.64 9.77 -9.05
N VAL A 10 -2.85 10.15 -8.65
CA VAL A 10 -3.12 11.47 -8.04
C VAL A 10 -3.32 11.31 -6.54
N VAL A 11 -2.43 11.90 -5.76
CA VAL A 11 -2.60 12.01 -4.29
C VAL A 11 -3.22 13.36 -3.98
N ARG A 12 -4.52 13.40 -3.67
CA ARG A 12 -5.22 14.64 -3.25
C ARG A 12 -5.57 14.58 -1.78
N LYS A 13 -5.54 15.75 -1.13
CA LYS A 13 -6.24 15.92 0.16
C LYS A 13 -7.74 15.92 -0.14
N ILE A 14 -8.47 15.02 0.49
CA ILE A 14 -9.92 14.90 0.34
C ILE A 14 -10.53 15.29 1.69
N GLN A 15 -11.55 16.15 1.66
CA GLN A 15 -12.37 16.41 2.84
C GLN A 15 -13.40 15.30 2.94
N VAL A 16 -13.42 14.58 4.06
CA VAL A 16 -14.44 13.57 4.35
C VAL A 16 -15.57 14.25 5.14
N LEU A 17 -16.69 14.47 4.46
CA LEU A 17 -17.94 14.90 5.09
C LEU A 17 -18.74 13.65 5.44
N VAL A 18 -19.05 13.47 6.73
CA VAL A 18 -19.91 12.40 7.21
C VAL A 18 -21.28 13.03 7.42
N ASP A 19 -22.26 12.60 6.62
CA ASP A 19 -23.64 13.05 6.73
C ASP A 19 -24.30 12.31 7.90
N THR A 20 -24.13 12.85 9.10
CA THR A 20 -24.78 12.38 10.33
C THR A 20 -25.05 13.57 11.23
N GLU A 21 -26.19 13.56 11.91
CA GLU A 21 -26.54 14.53 12.93
C GLU A 21 -25.83 14.23 14.26
N ASP A 22 -25.31 13.01 14.44
CA ASP A 22 -24.64 12.55 15.66
C ASP A 22 -23.12 12.76 15.62
N ALA A 23 -22.63 13.58 16.54
CA ALA A 23 -21.21 13.87 16.70
C ALA A 23 -20.38 12.64 17.10
N GLU A 24 -20.96 11.69 17.83
CA GLU A 24 -20.25 10.47 18.27
C GLU A 24 -19.97 9.54 17.08
N GLU A 25 -20.97 9.31 16.24
CA GLU A 25 -20.83 8.51 15.02
C GLU A 25 -19.80 9.12 14.07
N ALA A 26 -19.85 10.44 13.88
CA ALA A 26 -18.88 11.15 13.04
C ALA A 26 -17.45 10.99 13.58
N ASN A 27 -17.27 10.97 14.90
CA ASN A 27 -15.97 10.74 15.52
C ASN A 27 -15.51 9.28 15.35
N ALA A 28 -16.40 8.31 15.55
CA ALA A 28 -16.10 6.88 15.37
C ALA A 28 -15.65 6.57 13.93
N VAL A 29 -16.33 7.14 12.93
CA VAL A 29 -15.94 7.02 11.52
C VAL A 29 -14.55 7.64 11.28
N ARG A 30 -14.29 8.84 11.82
CA ARG A 30 -12.96 9.48 11.71
C ARG A 30 -11.87 8.63 12.33
N GLN A 31 -12.10 8.09 13.53
CA GLN A 31 -11.14 7.21 14.21
C GLN A 31 -10.83 5.96 13.38
N LYS A 32 -11.85 5.36 12.75
CA LYS A 32 -11.67 4.20 11.86
C LYS A 32 -10.78 4.54 10.66
N ILE A 33 -11.00 5.68 10.02
CA ILE A 33 -10.20 6.15 8.88
C ILE A 33 -8.74 6.40 9.29
N TYR A 34 -8.51 7.04 10.44
CA TYR A 34 -7.16 7.24 10.96
C TYR A 34 -6.48 5.92 11.35
N GLY A 35 -7.23 4.97 11.91
CA GLY A 35 -6.75 3.62 12.18
C GLY A 35 -6.31 2.90 10.90
N TRP A 36 -7.06 3.04 9.81
CA TRP A 36 -6.67 2.51 8.51
C TRP A 36 -5.41 3.19 7.96
N GLN A 37 -5.25 4.50 8.11
CA GLN A 37 -4.02 5.19 7.72
C GLN A 37 -2.81 4.65 8.48
N GLU A 38 -2.99 4.37 9.77
CA GLU A 38 -1.94 3.81 10.60
C GLU A 38 -1.52 2.41 10.14
N ILE A 39 -2.50 1.55 9.86
CA ILE A 39 -2.26 0.23 9.29
C ILE A 39 -1.53 0.35 7.94
N CYS A 40 -1.97 1.25 7.06
CA CYS A 40 -1.38 1.40 5.72
C CYS A 40 0.09 1.81 5.75
N PHE A 41 0.51 2.78 6.57
CA PHE A 41 1.94 3.16 6.58
C PHE A 41 2.82 2.06 7.20
N ARG A 42 2.31 1.34 8.21
CA ARG A 42 3.03 0.18 8.79
C ARG A 42 3.15 -0.94 7.77
N ALA A 43 2.06 -1.27 7.10
CA ALA A 43 2.01 -2.23 6.01
C ALA A 43 2.98 -1.87 4.87
N ALA A 44 3.05 -0.60 4.49
CA ALA A 44 3.98 -0.12 3.46
C ALA A 44 5.44 -0.40 3.81
N ASN A 45 5.83 -0.13 5.06
CA ASN A 45 7.17 -0.44 5.57
C ASN A 45 7.45 -1.96 5.58
N TYR A 46 6.46 -2.76 5.96
CA TYR A 46 6.59 -4.22 5.91
C TYR A 46 6.77 -4.72 4.47
N ILE A 47 5.99 -4.22 3.51
CA ILE A 47 6.09 -4.60 2.10
C ILE A 47 7.50 -4.32 1.57
N CYS A 48 8.00 -3.09 1.72
CA CYS A 48 9.32 -2.73 1.21
C CYS A 48 10.45 -3.55 1.86
N THR A 49 10.37 -3.78 3.17
CA THR A 49 11.36 -4.60 3.88
C THR A 49 11.34 -6.05 3.40
N HIS A 50 10.15 -6.65 3.25
CA HIS A 50 10.04 -8.05 2.80
C HIS A 50 10.52 -8.21 1.36
N GLN A 51 10.20 -7.26 0.47
CA GLN A 51 10.72 -7.27 -0.90
C GLN A 51 12.25 -7.22 -0.93
N PHE A 52 12.85 -6.36 -0.10
CA PHE A 52 14.30 -6.28 0.03
C PHE A 52 14.93 -7.57 0.53
N VAL A 53 14.38 -8.17 1.59
CA VAL A 53 14.89 -9.43 2.14
C VAL A 53 14.77 -10.57 1.14
N GLN A 54 13.64 -10.68 0.43
CA GLN A 54 13.44 -11.70 -0.61
C GLN A 54 14.43 -11.55 -1.76
N ASP A 55 14.74 -10.30 -2.16
CA ASP A 55 15.75 -10.02 -3.17
C ASP A 55 17.17 -10.45 -2.74
N ARG A 56 17.51 -10.19 -1.48
CA ARG A 56 18.86 -10.41 -0.94
C ARG A 56 18.99 -11.74 -0.20
N ILE A 57 18.06 -12.67 -0.39
CA ILE A 57 18.03 -13.93 0.36
C ILE A 57 19.31 -14.75 0.26
N ARG A 58 19.99 -14.64 -0.89
CA ARG A 58 21.26 -15.33 -1.17
C ARG A 58 22.43 -14.80 -0.34
N ASP A 59 22.37 -13.55 0.10
CA ASP A 59 23.45 -12.92 0.88
C ASP A 59 23.35 -13.23 2.37
N PHE A 60 22.19 -13.70 2.84
CA PHE A 60 22.00 -14.10 4.21
C PHE A 60 22.57 -15.51 4.43
N VAL A 61 23.91 -15.59 4.48
CA VAL A 61 24.70 -16.82 4.63
C VAL A 61 24.37 -17.63 5.89
N TYR A 62 23.76 -16.99 6.88
CA TYR A 62 23.34 -17.60 8.14
C TYR A 62 21.96 -18.28 8.08
N LEU A 63 21.22 -18.13 6.97
CA LEU A 63 19.95 -18.85 6.78
C LEU A 63 20.22 -20.27 6.27
N THR A 64 19.50 -21.24 6.83
CA THR A 64 19.54 -22.62 6.35
C THR A 64 19.01 -22.70 4.91
N GLU A 65 19.45 -23.73 4.18
CA GLU A 65 19.02 -23.94 2.79
C GLU A 65 17.50 -24.15 2.67
N GLU A 66 16.90 -24.85 3.64
CA GLU A 66 15.44 -25.05 3.70
C GLU A 66 14.68 -23.72 3.79
N VAL A 67 15.14 -22.78 4.63
CA VAL A 67 14.51 -21.47 4.78
C VAL A 67 14.68 -20.64 3.51
N ARG A 68 15.85 -20.71 2.87
CA ARG A 68 16.11 -20.03 1.60
C ARG A 68 15.22 -20.54 0.46
N LEU A 69 15.03 -21.86 0.38
CA LEU A 69 14.14 -22.49 -0.59
C LEU A 69 12.70 -22.03 -0.41
N LYS A 70 12.13 -22.15 0.80
CA LYS A 70 10.74 -21.74 1.10
C LYS A 70 10.44 -20.29 0.73
N LEU A 71 11.38 -19.40 1.00
CA LEU A 71 11.24 -17.97 0.70
C LEU A 71 11.44 -17.64 -0.80
N SER A 72 12.07 -18.53 -1.57
CA SER A 72 12.28 -18.36 -3.01
C SER A 72 11.14 -18.91 -3.88
N GLU A 73 10.33 -19.84 -3.36
CA GLU A 73 9.27 -20.54 -4.10
C GLU A 73 7.98 -19.72 -4.29
N THR A 74 7.73 -18.72 -3.44
CA THR A 74 6.52 -17.89 -3.55
C THR A 74 6.76 -16.63 -4.38
N SER A 75 5.79 -16.27 -5.23
CA SER A 75 5.85 -14.99 -5.94
C SER A 75 5.84 -13.84 -4.93
N ARG A 76 6.74 -12.88 -5.14
CA ARG A 76 7.03 -11.82 -4.16
C ARG A 76 5.80 -11.02 -3.75
N GLU A 77 4.93 -10.73 -4.73
CA GLU A 77 3.66 -10.03 -4.51
C GLU A 77 2.69 -10.86 -3.67
N ASN A 78 2.68 -12.18 -3.86
CA ASN A 78 1.79 -13.08 -3.14
C ASN A 78 2.26 -13.28 -1.70
N THR A 79 3.58 -13.38 -1.44
CA THR A 79 4.10 -13.48 -0.07
C THR A 79 3.77 -12.24 0.75
N THR A 80 4.00 -11.03 0.19
CA THR A 80 3.68 -9.79 0.91
C THR A 80 2.18 -9.66 1.13
N TYR A 81 1.34 -10.04 0.16
CA TYR A 81 -0.11 -10.03 0.35
C TYR A 81 -0.58 -11.02 1.42
N GLN A 82 -0.08 -12.26 1.42
CA GLN A 82 -0.41 -13.27 2.44
C GLN A 82 -0.02 -12.81 3.84
N MET A 83 1.18 -12.24 3.98
CA MET A 83 1.65 -11.65 5.24
C MET A 83 0.72 -10.52 5.71
N LEU A 84 0.35 -9.59 4.82
CA LEU A 84 -0.58 -8.51 5.16
C LEU A 84 -1.97 -9.03 5.54
N SER A 85 -2.47 -10.04 4.81
CA SER A 85 -3.74 -10.68 5.12
C SER A 85 -3.69 -11.38 6.48
N ALA A 86 -2.58 -12.02 6.85
CA ALA A 86 -2.45 -12.65 8.17
C ALA A 86 -2.49 -11.61 9.29
N MET A 87 -1.90 -10.43 9.08
CA MET A 87 -1.80 -9.39 10.12
C MET A 87 -3.05 -8.51 10.25
N TYR A 88 -3.70 -8.16 9.13
CA TYR A 88 -4.68 -7.06 9.09
C TYR A 88 -6.08 -7.45 8.61
N LYS A 89 -6.31 -8.73 8.27
CA LYS A 89 -7.63 -9.20 7.88
C LYS A 89 -8.65 -8.95 8.99
N GLY A 90 -9.76 -8.31 8.63
CA GLY A 90 -10.83 -7.91 9.56
C GLY A 90 -10.67 -6.51 10.14
N GLN A 91 -9.50 -5.88 10.05
CA GLN A 91 -9.26 -4.52 10.55
C GLN A 91 -9.40 -3.46 9.44
N ILE A 92 -8.96 -3.80 8.22
CA ILE A 92 -8.99 -2.91 7.05
C ILE A 92 -9.57 -3.67 5.84
N PRO A 93 -10.25 -2.98 4.91
CA PRO A 93 -10.65 -3.57 3.63
C PRO A 93 -9.43 -4.12 2.88
N MET A 94 -9.48 -5.40 2.50
CA MET A 94 -8.33 -6.09 1.89
C MET A 94 -8.01 -5.63 0.47
N ASN A 95 -8.98 -5.06 -0.24
CA ASN A 95 -8.80 -4.44 -1.54
C ASN A 95 -7.87 -3.21 -1.47
N MET A 96 -7.96 -2.41 -0.40
CA MET A 96 -7.02 -1.30 -0.13
C MET A 96 -5.59 -1.83 0.04
N MET A 97 -5.45 -2.93 0.79
CA MET A 97 -4.15 -3.58 1.02
C MET A 97 -3.58 -4.21 -0.26
N ALA A 98 -4.43 -4.80 -1.10
CA ALA A 98 -4.03 -5.31 -2.41
C ALA A 98 -3.52 -4.17 -3.31
N SER A 99 -4.25 -3.05 -3.36
CA SER A 99 -3.86 -1.85 -4.12
C SER A 99 -2.54 -1.26 -3.62
N LEU A 100 -2.34 -1.21 -2.30
CA LEU A 100 -1.09 -0.76 -1.68
C LEU A 100 0.07 -1.68 -2.06
N ASN A 101 -0.11 -2.99 -1.91
CA ASN A 101 0.91 -3.98 -2.20
C ASN A 101 1.36 -3.90 -3.66
N HIS A 102 0.42 -3.88 -4.60
CA HIS A 102 0.73 -3.77 -6.02
C HIS A 102 1.53 -2.50 -6.33
N SER A 103 1.09 -1.35 -5.82
CA SER A 103 1.77 -0.06 -6.08
C SER A 103 3.20 -0.04 -5.53
N LEU A 104 3.38 -0.54 -4.30
CA LEU A 104 4.69 -0.54 -3.64
C LEU A 104 5.66 -1.56 -4.21
N VAL A 105 5.17 -2.71 -4.67
CA VAL A 105 6.03 -3.70 -5.35
C VAL A 105 6.51 -3.17 -6.69
N GLN A 106 5.65 -2.51 -7.47
CA GLN A 106 6.07 -1.85 -8.71
C GLN A 106 7.13 -0.77 -8.44
N GLN A 107 6.91 0.05 -7.42
CA GLN A 107 7.85 1.10 -7.03
C GLN A 107 9.19 0.52 -6.56
N TYR A 108 9.15 -0.52 -5.73
CA TYR A 108 10.34 -1.23 -5.28
C TYR A 108 11.12 -1.82 -6.46
N ASN A 109 10.44 -2.48 -7.40
CA ASN A 109 11.07 -3.06 -8.59
C ASN A 109 11.76 -2.01 -9.47
N ALA A 110 11.19 -0.80 -9.58
CA ALA A 110 11.80 0.30 -10.32
C ALA A 110 13.11 0.80 -9.67
N GLU A 111 13.20 0.73 -8.33
CA GLU A 111 14.32 1.26 -7.56
C GLU A 111 15.33 0.19 -7.10
N ARG A 112 15.02 -1.10 -7.28
CA ARG A 112 15.79 -2.21 -6.71
C ARG A 112 17.29 -2.16 -7.01
N ASN A 113 17.67 -1.77 -8.23
CA ASN A 113 19.08 -1.69 -8.64
C ASN A 113 19.82 -0.56 -7.91
N ALA A 114 19.13 0.55 -7.62
CA ALA A 114 19.68 1.66 -6.85
C ALA A 114 19.84 1.29 -5.37
N TYR A 115 18.95 0.46 -4.83
CA TYR A 115 19.12 -0.11 -3.49
C TYR A 115 20.33 -1.06 -3.43
N TRP A 116 20.53 -1.91 -4.44
CA TRP A 116 21.65 -2.86 -4.47
C TRP A 116 23.02 -2.19 -4.61
N SER A 117 23.09 -1.10 -5.37
CA SER A 117 24.32 -0.31 -5.53
C SER A 117 24.58 0.62 -4.34
N GLY A 118 23.68 0.68 -3.36
CA GLY A 118 23.79 1.57 -2.20
C GLY A 118 23.56 3.05 -2.53
N GLN A 119 23.09 3.37 -3.74
CA GLN A 119 22.82 4.74 -4.16
C GLN A 119 21.59 5.32 -3.45
N HIS A 120 20.60 4.46 -3.16
CA HIS A 120 19.39 4.84 -2.42
C HIS A 120 19.24 4.01 -1.14
N SER A 121 18.75 4.65 -0.08
CA SER A 121 18.21 3.95 1.09
C SER A 121 16.86 3.32 0.78
N LEU A 122 16.53 2.21 1.44
CA LEU A 122 15.19 1.65 1.39
C LEU A 122 14.16 2.70 1.86
N ARG A 123 13.06 2.84 1.12
CA ARG A 123 12.00 3.81 1.45
C ARG A 123 11.39 3.52 2.82
N ASN A 124 11.18 4.60 3.58
CA ASN A 124 10.50 4.58 4.86
C ASN A 124 9.24 5.45 4.79
N TYR A 125 8.09 4.86 5.07
CA TYR A 125 6.79 5.49 5.09
C TYR A 125 6.43 5.96 6.50
N LYS A 126 5.98 7.20 6.59
CA LYS A 126 5.60 7.85 7.85
C LYS A 126 4.09 8.04 7.95
N LYS A 127 3.64 8.47 9.13
CA LYS A 127 2.29 9.01 9.33
C LYS A 127 2.03 10.11 8.28
N GLY A 128 0.88 10.06 7.61
CA GLY A 128 0.55 10.92 6.48
C GLY A 128 0.66 10.25 5.11
N LEU A 129 0.97 8.94 5.04
CA LEU A 129 0.76 8.17 3.82
C LEU A 129 -0.71 8.23 3.40
N GLY A 130 -0.98 8.55 2.14
CA GLY A 130 -2.33 8.57 1.59
C GLY A 130 -2.99 7.20 1.65
N LEU A 131 -4.31 7.16 1.89
CA LEU A 131 -5.05 5.90 1.88
C LEU A 131 -5.12 5.32 0.47
N PRO A 132 -4.71 4.06 0.28
CA PRO A 132 -4.76 3.39 -1.01
C PRO A 132 -6.19 2.91 -1.26
N VAL A 133 -6.98 3.73 -1.92
CA VAL A 133 -8.36 3.36 -2.29
C VAL A 133 -8.38 2.97 -3.77
N PRO A 134 -8.78 1.74 -4.12
CA PRO A 134 -8.77 1.29 -5.50
C PRO A 134 -9.87 1.99 -6.32
N PRO A 135 -9.68 2.19 -7.63
CA PRO A 135 -10.68 2.83 -8.49
C PRO A 135 -12.03 2.11 -8.52
N SER A 136 -12.06 0.80 -8.26
CA SER A 136 -13.29 0.00 -8.15
C SER A 136 -14.24 0.47 -7.06
N ASP A 137 -13.68 1.09 -6.01
CA ASP A 137 -14.42 1.53 -4.84
C ASP A 137 -14.88 2.99 -4.98
N PHE A 138 -14.39 3.70 -5.99
CA PHE A 138 -14.79 5.07 -6.28
C PHE A 138 -15.74 5.12 -7.47
N LYS A 139 -16.93 5.68 -7.24
CA LYS A 139 -17.78 6.21 -8.31
C LYS A 139 -17.67 7.73 -8.28
N LEU A 140 -16.93 8.28 -9.24
CA LEU A 140 -16.87 9.73 -9.44
C LEU A 140 -18.08 10.14 -10.29
N SER A 141 -19.06 10.79 -9.68
CA SER A 141 -20.04 11.60 -10.41
C SER A 141 -19.45 13.00 -10.61
N ARG A 142 -19.71 13.61 -11.78
CA ARG A 142 -19.49 15.06 -11.93
C ARG A 142 -20.59 15.76 -11.15
N ASP A 143 -20.20 16.66 -10.26
CA ASP A 143 -21.16 17.54 -9.62
C ASP A 143 -21.56 18.62 -10.64
N GLU A 144 -22.79 18.58 -11.14
CA GLU A 144 -23.30 19.50 -12.17
C GLU A 144 -23.56 20.93 -11.62
N LYS A 145 -23.19 21.23 -10.37
CA LYS A 145 -23.46 22.51 -9.71
C LYS A 145 -22.21 23.24 -9.21
N SER A 146 -21.22 23.45 -10.07
CA SER A 146 -20.13 24.39 -9.81
C SER A 146 -20.03 25.42 -10.93
N GLY A 147 -21.02 26.32 -10.99
CA GLY A 147 -21.10 27.38 -12.00
C GLY A 147 -21.93 28.61 -11.63
N GLU A 148 -22.35 28.76 -10.37
CA GLU A 148 -23.00 30.00 -9.89
C GLU A 148 -22.46 30.33 -8.50
N TYR A 149 -21.43 31.19 -8.43
CA TYR A 149 -21.20 32.25 -7.45
C TYR A 149 -20.10 33.17 -7.98
#